data_AF-A0A930E850-F1
#
_entry.id   AF-A0A930E850-F1
#
_cell.length_a   1.000
_cell.length_b   1.000
_cell.length_c   1.000
_cell.angle_alpha   90.00
_cell.angle_beta   90.00
_cell.angle_gamma   90.00
#
_symmetry.space_group_name_H-M   'P 1'
#
loop_
_entity.id
_entity.type
_entity.pdbx_description
1 polymer ?
#
loop_
_entity_poly.entity_id
_entity_poly.type
_entity_poly.pdbx_seq_one_letter_code
_entity_poly.pdbx_strand_id
1 'polypeptide(L)'
;PEASLKIAMDMVKENILTKEEAILKVEPSSINKLLNGDFDEKFMKEAVFLTKGLAASSGVAVGRIMFDSKKVKIREKTILVREETSPEDLQGMTLAQGIVTLKGGATSHGAVVARGMGKCCVTGCSEIKIDEIKRTMTVGEYVLKEGDFISVSGHTGEIFLGKIPLKENSFSDELKEFISWAADVKRMEVRMNADTPEDAKQGKSFGAAGIGLCRTEHMFFKHDKIWAIRDFILSDRGEEKKKSLKKLFELQKKDFLEILEILDGSEVNVRLLDPPVHEFLPKTKED
;
A
#
# COMPACT_ATOMS: atom_id res chain seq x y z
N PRO A 1 -17.17 0.84 11.83
CA PRO A 1 -17.09 1.50 10.50
C PRO A 1 -18.23 1.04 9.59
N GLU A 2 -18.39 -0.28 9.40
CA GLU A 2 -19.51 -0.88 8.66
C GLU A 2 -20.88 -0.47 9.24
N ALA A 3 -21.02 -0.50 10.57
CA ALA A 3 -22.26 -0.07 11.24
C ALA A 3 -22.65 1.38 10.97
N SER A 4 -21.69 2.31 10.91
CA SER A 4 -21.97 3.73 10.64
C SER A 4 -22.45 3.94 9.21
N LEU A 5 -21.86 3.23 8.25
CA LEU A 5 -22.27 3.24 6.85
C LEU A 5 -23.69 2.67 6.72
N LYS A 6 -23.92 1.51 7.35
CA LYS A 6 -25.21 0.82 7.31
C LYS A 6 -26.33 1.66 7.93
N ILE A 7 -26.10 2.26 9.10
CA ILE A 7 -27.08 3.17 9.74
C ILE A 7 -27.39 4.36 8.83
N ALA A 8 -26.37 4.99 8.23
CA ALA A 8 -26.59 6.12 7.33
C ALA A 8 -27.41 5.71 6.10
N MET A 9 -27.14 4.54 5.52
CA MET A 9 -27.90 4.00 4.39
C MET A 9 -29.34 3.62 4.76
N ASP A 10 -29.54 2.97 5.90
CA ASP A 10 -30.86 2.56 6.38
C ASP A 10 -31.72 3.81 6.68
N MET A 11 -31.13 4.86 7.27
CA MET A 11 -31.83 6.14 7.47
C MET A 11 -32.27 6.81 6.17
N VAL A 12 -31.51 6.65 5.07
CA VAL A 12 -31.94 7.12 3.74
C VAL A 12 -33.07 6.26 3.19
N LYS A 13 -32.99 4.92 3.32
CA LYS A 13 -34.04 3.99 2.90
C LYS A 13 -35.36 4.21 3.64
N GLU A 14 -35.27 4.59 4.92
CA GLU A 14 -36.42 4.94 5.77
C GLU A 14 -36.93 6.37 5.55
N ASN A 15 -36.35 7.13 4.60
CA ASN A 15 -36.66 8.54 4.31
C ASN A 15 -36.49 9.47 5.53
N ILE A 16 -35.60 9.13 6.46
CA ILE A 16 -35.26 9.96 7.62
C ILE A 16 -34.22 11.03 7.23
N LEU A 17 -33.29 10.68 6.34
CA LEU A 17 -32.23 11.55 5.84
C LEU A 17 -32.24 11.61 4.32
N THR A 18 -31.77 12.73 3.76
CA THR A 18 -31.41 12.78 2.34
C THR A 18 -30.04 12.11 2.09
N LYS A 19 -29.73 11.81 0.83
CA LYS A 19 -28.42 11.23 0.44
C LYS A 19 -27.28 12.17 0.83
N GLU A 20 -27.45 13.48 0.64
CA GLU A 20 -26.47 14.52 0.96
C GLU A 20 -26.19 14.56 2.47
N GLU A 21 -27.25 14.48 3.29
CA GLU A 21 -27.12 14.48 4.75
C GLU A 21 -26.42 13.21 5.27
N ALA A 22 -26.72 12.06 4.64
CA ALA A 22 -26.06 10.79 4.95
C ALA A 22 -24.56 10.83 4.62
N ILE A 23 -24.19 11.43 3.47
CA ILE A 23 -22.79 11.62 3.08
C ILE A 23 -22.03 12.42 4.15
N LEU A 24 -22.63 13.51 4.65
CA LEU A 24 -22.01 14.37 5.66
C LEU A 24 -21.89 13.72 7.05
N LYS A 25 -22.71 12.70 7.35
CA LYS A 25 -22.65 11.96 8.62
C LYS A 25 -21.56 10.90 8.67
N VAL A 26 -21.10 10.40 7.51
CA VAL A 26 -20.06 9.37 7.46
C VAL A 26 -18.69 10.03 7.39
N GLU A 27 -17.93 9.89 8.47
CA GLU A 27 -16.54 10.34 8.52
C GLU A 27 -15.68 9.64 7.43
N PRO A 28 -14.95 10.38 6.58
CA PRO A 28 -14.12 9.79 5.52
C PRO A 28 -13.09 8.76 6.02
N SER A 29 -12.57 8.96 7.24
CA SER A 29 -11.64 8.03 7.89
C SER A 29 -12.25 6.65 8.14
N SER A 30 -13.58 6.56 8.26
CA SER A 30 -14.29 5.29 8.40
C SER A 30 -14.30 4.49 7.10
N ILE A 31 -14.33 5.16 5.94
CA ILE A 31 -14.25 4.51 4.63
C ILE A 31 -12.87 3.87 4.44
N ASN A 32 -11.78 4.57 4.83
CA ASN A 32 -10.43 3.99 4.76
C ASN A 32 -10.30 2.68 5.56
N LYS A 33 -11.00 2.57 6.70
CA LYS A 33 -11.02 1.31 7.48
C LYS A 33 -11.72 0.16 6.73
N LEU A 34 -12.72 0.46 5.91
CA LEU A 34 -13.40 -0.53 5.06
C LEU A 34 -12.51 -0.95 3.88
N LEU A 35 -11.65 -0.04 3.39
CA LEU A 35 -10.75 -0.33 2.27
C LEU A 35 -9.50 -1.10 2.68
N ASN A 36 -9.05 -0.94 3.94
CA ASN A 36 -7.84 -1.59 4.45
C ASN A 36 -8.04 -3.08 4.81
N GLY A 37 -9.21 -3.65 4.49
CA GLY A 37 -9.57 -5.05 4.65
C GLY A 37 -9.71 -5.48 6.11
N ASP A 38 -10.13 -6.73 6.30
CA ASP A 38 -10.14 -7.38 7.60
C ASP A 38 -9.65 -8.83 7.46
N PHE A 39 -9.33 -9.49 8.57
CA PHE A 39 -9.05 -10.92 8.55
C PHE A 39 -10.33 -11.72 8.34
N ASP A 40 -10.22 -12.88 7.69
CA ASP A 40 -11.35 -13.80 7.60
C ASP A 40 -11.65 -14.39 8.99
N GLU A 41 -12.86 -14.13 9.49
CA GLU A 41 -13.33 -14.54 10.82
C GLU A 41 -13.17 -16.04 11.08
N LYS A 42 -13.25 -16.88 10.03
CA LYS A 42 -13.07 -18.34 10.18
C LYS A 42 -11.66 -18.67 10.63
N PHE A 43 -10.67 -18.04 10.01
CA PHE A 43 -9.26 -18.27 10.31
C PHE A 43 -8.81 -17.51 11.56
N MET A 44 -9.48 -16.42 11.92
CA MET A 44 -9.22 -15.69 13.16
C MET A 44 -9.47 -16.55 14.41
N LYS A 45 -10.44 -17.48 14.38
CA LYS A 45 -10.73 -18.37 15.51
C LYS A 45 -9.62 -19.40 15.78
N GLU A 46 -8.88 -19.77 14.75
CA GLU A 46 -7.76 -20.73 14.81
C GLU A 46 -6.40 -20.03 14.88
N ALA A 47 -6.39 -18.70 14.80
CA ALA A 47 -5.17 -17.91 14.79
C ALA A 47 -4.45 -17.99 16.13
N VAL A 48 -3.14 -18.24 16.08
CA VAL A 48 -2.28 -18.23 17.26
C VAL A 48 -1.89 -16.78 17.56
N PHE A 49 -2.45 -16.24 18.64
CA PHE A 49 -2.12 -14.92 19.16
C PHE A 49 -0.67 -14.90 19.68
N LEU A 50 0.12 -13.92 19.23
CA LEU A 50 1.48 -13.71 19.70
C LEU A 50 1.55 -12.65 20.79
N THR A 51 1.08 -11.44 20.48
CA THR A 51 1.12 -10.30 21.40
C THR A 51 0.21 -9.17 20.92
N LYS A 52 0.07 -8.13 21.74
CA LYS A 52 -0.71 -6.94 21.46
C LYS A 52 0.07 -5.68 21.80
N GLY A 53 0.08 -4.74 20.86
CA GLY A 53 0.58 -3.37 21.04
C GLY A 53 -0.52 -2.33 20.94
N LEU A 54 -0.11 -1.10 20.66
CA LEU A 54 -0.98 0.04 20.40
C LEU A 54 -1.36 0.09 18.92
N ALA A 55 -2.67 0.12 18.66
CA ALA A 55 -3.25 0.34 17.33
C ALA A 55 -2.93 1.78 16.85
N ALA A 56 -1.83 1.94 16.11
CA ALA A 56 -1.33 3.24 15.68
C ALA A 56 -1.96 3.73 14.37
N SER A 57 -2.17 2.80 13.44
CA SER A 57 -2.80 3.03 12.14
C SER A 57 -3.63 1.82 11.72
N SER A 58 -4.88 2.05 11.33
CA SER A 58 -5.85 1.01 11.02
C SER A 58 -5.55 0.26 9.73
N GLY A 59 -5.89 -1.03 9.72
CA GLY A 59 -5.74 -1.92 8.58
C GLY A 59 -5.29 -3.31 9.03
N VAL A 60 -5.33 -4.29 8.13
CA VAL A 60 -4.73 -5.60 8.35
C VAL A 60 -3.58 -5.80 7.38
N ALA A 61 -2.51 -6.44 7.84
CA ALA A 61 -1.35 -6.74 7.02
C ALA A 61 -0.87 -8.16 7.27
N VAL A 62 -0.51 -8.85 6.20
CA VAL A 62 0.08 -10.19 6.24
C VAL A 62 1.37 -10.15 5.45
N GLY A 63 2.46 -10.60 6.05
CA GLY A 63 3.75 -10.57 5.38
C GLY A 63 4.86 -11.27 6.15
N ARG A 64 6.00 -11.36 5.49
CA ARG A 64 7.25 -11.87 6.05
C ARG A 64 7.90 -10.83 6.94
N ILE A 65 8.41 -11.24 8.08
CA ILE A 65 9.18 -10.38 8.98
C ILE A 65 10.45 -9.90 8.28
N MET A 66 10.66 -8.60 8.28
CA MET A 66 11.91 -7.95 7.86
C MET A 66 12.38 -7.01 8.96
N PHE A 67 13.62 -7.18 9.43
CA PHE A 67 14.21 -6.34 10.47
C PHE A 67 14.97 -5.11 9.91
N ASP A 68 15.27 -5.14 8.62
CA ASP A 68 16.02 -4.09 7.92
C ASP A 68 15.14 -3.47 6.83
N SER A 69 14.97 -2.15 6.89
CA SER A 69 14.17 -1.37 5.95
C SER A 69 14.73 -1.43 4.52
N LYS A 70 16.04 -1.59 4.34
CA LYS A 70 16.69 -1.67 3.02
C LYS A 70 16.41 -2.97 2.28
N LYS A 71 16.07 -4.03 3.01
CA LYS A 71 15.74 -5.34 2.44
C LYS A 71 14.29 -5.46 2.01
N VAL A 72 13.45 -4.50 2.36
CA VAL A 72 12.05 -4.50 1.95
C VAL A 72 12.00 -4.25 0.44
N LYS A 73 11.65 -5.29 -0.32
CA LYS A 73 11.57 -5.22 -1.79
C LYS A 73 10.15 -4.94 -2.27
N ILE A 74 10.06 -4.23 -3.39
CA ILE A 74 8.82 -4.03 -4.14
C ILE A 74 8.24 -5.40 -4.53
N ARG A 75 6.94 -5.61 -4.26
CA ARG A 75 6.13 -6.84 -4.51
C ARG A 75 6.29 -8.00 -3.50
N GLU A 76 7.14 -7.89 -2.48
CA GLU A 76 7.12 -8.85 -1.39
C GLU A 76 6.15 -8.42 -0.28
N LYS A 77 5.22 -9.31 0.09
CA LYS A 77 4.38 -9.10 1.28
C LYS A 77 5.28 -9.18 2.51
N THR A 78 5.61 -8.02 3.07
CA THR A 78 6.57 -7.87 4.18
C THR A 78 5.96 -7.05 5.32
N ILE A 79 6.35 -7.38 6.54
CA ILE A 79 6.07 -6.60 7.74
C ILE A 79 7.41 -6.09 8.25
N LEU A 80 7.58 -4.77 8.29
CA LEU A 80 8.77 -4.14 8.81
C LEU A 80 8.68 -4.14 10.34
N VAL A 81 9.58 -4.87 11.00
CA VAL A 81 9.64 -4.97 12.46
C VAL A 81 10.90 -4.26 12.94
N ARG A 82 10.75 -3.18 13.72
CA ARG A 82 11.86 -2.37 14.22
C ARG A 82 11.72 -2.10 15.71
N GLU A 83 12.81 -1.80 16.39
CA GLU A 83 12.72 -1.34 17.78
C GLU A 83 11.98 0.02 17.84
N GLU A 84 12.47 0.97 17.04
CA GLU A 84 11.84 2.25 16.69
C GLU A 84 12.12 2.55 15.22
N THR A 85 11.25 3.29 14.55
CA THR A 85 11.50 3.74 13.17
C THR A 85 12.14 5.13 13.16
N SER A 86 13.01 5.36 12.18
CA SER A 86 13.62 6.66 11.92
C SER A 86 13.29 7.16 10.51
N PRO A 87 13.63 8.42 10.15
CA PRO A 87 13.47 8.92 8.80
C PRO A 87 14.20 8.09 7.72
N GLU A 88 15.27 7.38 8.08
CA GLU A 88 16.00 6.51 7.17
C GLU A 88 15.18 5.27 6.75
N ASP A 89 14.22 4.86 7.58
CA ASP A 89 13.35 3.71 7.32
C ASP A 89 12.20 4.01 6.35
N LEU A 90 12.04 5.27 5.93
CA LEU A 90 10.88 5.74 5.16
C LEU A 90 10.65 4.92 3.88
N GLN A 91 11.73 4.56 3.19
CA GLN A 91 11.65 3.74 1.98
C GLN A 91 11.07 2.35 2.31
N GLY A 92 11.60 1.69 3.34
CA GLY A 92 11.09 0.38 3.77
C GLY A 92 9.66 0.44 4.31
N MET A 93 9.31 1.49 5.05
CA MET A 93 7.96 1.73 5.56
C MET A 93 6.93 1.88 4.43
N THR A 94 7.32 2.57 3.35
CA THR A 94 6.45 2.76 2.18
C THR A 94 6.19 1.44 1.46
N LEU A 95 7.22 0.60 1.35
CA LEU A 95 7.17 -0.67 0.62
C LEU A 95 6.52 -1.81 1.43
N ALA A 96 6.64 -1.79 2.75
CA ALA A 96 6.06 -2.81 3.63
C ALA A 96 4.53 -2.78 3.60
N GLN A 97 3.90 -3.94 3.86
CA GLN A 97 2.45 -4.05 4.00
C GLN A 97 1.96 -3.55 5.37
N GLY A 98 2.80 -3.72 6.39
CA GLY A 98 2.55 -3.23 7.73
C GLY A 98 3.84 -2.97 8.48
N ILE A 99 3.72 -2.20 9.56
CA ILE A 99 4.84 -1.78 10.39
C ILE A 99 4.55 -2.19 11.83
N VAL A 100 5.55 -2.78 12.48
CA VAL A 100 5.50 -3.14 13.89
C VAL A 100 6.69 -2.51 14.61
N THR A 101 6.43 -1.77 15.68
CA THR A 101 7.50 -1.26 16.54
C THR A 101 7.39 -1.77 17.97
N LEU A 102 8.54 -2.06 18.59
CA LEU A 102 8.62 -2.50 19.99
C LEU A 102 8.37 -1.33 20.93
N LYS A 103 8.89 -0.16 20.58
CA LYS A 103 8.75 1.08 21.33
C LYS A 103 7.93 2.11 20.55
N GLY A 104 7.60 3.20 21.22
CA GLY A 104 6.82 4.31 20.66
C GLY A 104 5.31 4.19 20.91
N GLY A 105 4.67 5.35 21.08
CA GLY A 105 3.22 5.46 21.28
C GLY A 105 2.46 5.80 19.99
N ALA A 106 1.19 6.19 20.15
CA ALA A 106 0.31 6.59 19.05
C ALA A 106 0.73 7.87 18.30
N THR A 107 1.67 8.64 18.87
CA THR A 107 2.28 9.87 18.33
C THR A 107 3.74 9.70 17.94
N SER A 108 4.27 8.48 18.00
CA SER A 108 5.65 8.19 17.57
C SER A 108 5.84 8.40 16.06
N HIS A 109 7.08 8.57 15.63
CA HIS A 109 7.44 8.72 14.21
C HIS A 109 6.79 7.64 13.33
N GLY A 110 6.92 6.37 13.72
CA GLY A 110 6.30 5.24 13.01
C GLY A 110 4.78 5.31 12.92
N ALA A 111 4.12 5.74 14.00
CA ALA A 111 2.66 5.88 14.03
C ALA A 111 2.16 6.99 13.10
N VAL A 112 2.80 8.17 13.15
CA VAL A 112 2.39 9.34 12.36
C VAL A 112 2.62 9.09 10.87
N VAL A 113 3.79 8.58 10.51
CA VAL A 113 4.15 8.30 9.12
C VAL A 113 3.26 7.19 8.54
N ALA A 114 3.06 6.09 9.26
CA ALA A 114 2.21 5.00 8.78
C ALA A 114 0.76 5.43 8.58
N ARG A 115 0.23 6.28 9.47
CA ARG A 115 -1.11 6.85 9.34
C ARG A 115 -1.23 7.75 8.11
N GLY A 116 -0.24 8.61 7.86
CA GLY A 116 -0.17 9.44 6.66
C GLY A 116 -0.12 8.62 5.36
N MET A 117 0.47 7.43 5.41
CA MET A 117 0.57 6.49 4.29
C MET A 117 -0.63 5.53 4.17
N GLY A 118 -1.55 5.52 5.15
CA GLY A 118 -2.66 4.57 5.20
C GLY A 118 -2.24 3.11 5.41
N LYS A 119 -1.04 2.87 5.95
CA LYS A 119 -0.48 1.52 6.18
C LYS A 119 -0.89 0.99 7.56
N CYS A 120 -1.09 -0.32 7.66
CA CYS A 120 -1.30 -0.99 8.95
C CYS A 120 -0.08 -0.76 9.86
N CYS A 121 -0.31 -0.28 11.08
CA CYS A 121 0.78 -0.04 12.03
C CYS A 121 0.38 -0.35 13.47
N VAL A 122 1.22 -1.12 14.14
CA VAL A 122 1.13 -1.43 15.57
C VAL A 122 2.42 -1.01 16.25
N THR A 123 2.34 -0.16 17.25
CA THR A 123 3.51 0.36 17.97
C THR A 123 3.51 -0.09 19.42
N GLY A 124 4.64 0.03 20.11
CA GLY A 124 4.72 -0.27 21.55
C GLY A 124 4.56 -1.75 21.91
N CYS A 125 4.96 -2.67 21.03
CA CYS A 125 4.95 -4.11 21.28
C CYS A 125 6.10 -4.52 22.22
N SER A 126 6.03 -4.11 23.48
CA SER A 126 7.12 -4.27 24.47
C SER A 126 7.47 -5.72 24.83
N GLU A 127 6.55 -6.66 24.59
CA GLU A 127 6.77 -8.10 24.81
C GLU A 127 7.68 -8.74 23.75
N ILE A 128 7.84 -8.06 22.61
CA ILE A 128 8.69 -8.51 21.52
C ILE A 128 10.15 -8.19 21.85
N LYS A 129 11.03 -9.18 21.70
CA LYS A 129 12.49 -9.00 21.79
C LYS A 129 13.13 -9.30 20.44
N ILE A 130 13.88 -8.36 19.89
CA ILE A 130 14.63 -8.54 18.65
C ILE A 130 16.10 -8.82 18.98
N ASP A 131 16.67 -9.83 18.33
CA ASP A 131 18.10 -10.06 18.24
C ASP A 131 18.54 -9.72 16.81
N GLU A 132 19.13 -8.54 16.62
CA GLU A 132 19.54 -8.06 15.29
C GLU A 132 20.67 -8.88 14.69
N ILE A 133 21.52 -9.51 15.52
CA ILE A 133 22.66 -10.31 15.07
C ILE A 133 22.15 -11.63 14.51
N LYS A 134 21.27 -12.31 15.24
CA LYS A 134 20.67 -13.58 14.80
C LYS A 134 19.51 -13.40 13.84
N ARG A 135 19.02 -12.16 13.67
CA ARG A 135 17.82 -11.80 12.90
C ARG A 135 16.62 -12.64 13.33
N THR A 136 16.36 -12.62 14.63
CA THR A 136 15.25 -13.34 15.26
C THR A 136 14.44 -12.42 16.14
N MET A 137 13.14 -12.67 16.16
CA MET A 137 12.16 -12.05 17.04
C MET A 137 11.63 -13.09 18.01
N THR A 138 11.67 -12.80 19.31
CA THR A 138 11.13 -13.66 20.36
C THR A 138 9.90 -13.01 20.97
N VAL A 139 8.80 -13.75 21.06
CA VAL A 139 7.54 -13.33 21.68
C VAL A 139 7.02 -14.47 22.53
N GLY A 140 7.11 -14.34 23.85
CA GLY A 140 6.82 -15.44 24.78
C GLY A 140 7.68 -16.67 24.47
N GLU A 141 7.03 -17.76 24.08
CA GLU A 141 7.64 -19.06 23.75
C GLU A 141 8.06 -19.18 22.28
N TYR A 142 7.60 -18.26 21.42
CA TYR A 142 7.81 -18.32 19.98
C TYR A 142 9.08 -17.57 19.58
N VAL A 143 9.92 -18.24 18.80
CA VAL A 143 11.11 -17.65 18.17
C VAL A 143 10.93 -17.66 16.67
N LEU A 144 10.80 -16.48 16.07
CA LEU A 144 10.56 -16.26 14.65
C LEU A 144 11.80 -15.68 14.00
N LYS A 145 12.08 -16.09 12.75
CA LYS A 145 13.23 -15.65 11.97
C LYS A 145 12.79 -14.64 10.92
N GLU A 146 13.76 -13.87 10.42
CA GLU A 146 13.57 -13.07 9.21
C GLU A 146 13.04 -13.96 8.08
N GLY A 147 11.96 -13.53 7.42
CA GLY A 147 11.29 -14.30 6.39
C GLY A 147 10.07 -15.11 6.85
N ASP A 148 9.90 -15.35 8.15
CA ASP A 148 8.71 -16.03 8.68
C ASP A 148 7.48 -15.13 8.56
N PHE A 149 6.31 -15.74 8.36
CA PHE A 149 5.07 -14.99 8.18
C PHE A 149 4.42 -14.65 9.51
N ILE A 150 3.95 -13.41 9.59
CA ILE A 150 3.06 -12.91 10.64
C ILE A 150 1.90 -12.13 10.03
N SER A 151 0.84 -12.02 10.82
CA SER A 151 -0.36 -11.25 10.49
C SER A 151 -0.59 -10.20 11.57
N VAL A 152 -0.84 -8.97 11.16
CA VAL A 152 -0.90 -7.79 12.05
C VAL A 152 -2.22 -7.06 11.84
N SER A 153 -2.95 -6.83 12.93
CA SER A 153 -4.15 -5.98 12.97
C SER A 153 -3.81 -4.62 13.55
N GLY A 154 -3.75 -3.60 12.70
CA GLY A 154 -3.68 -2.20 13.09
C GLY A 154 -5.02 -1.67 13.62
N HIS A 155 -6.11 -2.44 13.51
CA HIS A 155 -7.40 -2.08 14.12
C HIS A 155 -7.42 -2.36 15.62
N THR A 156 -6.94 -3.54 16.03
CA THR A 156 -6.97 -4.00 17.41
C THR A 156 -5.62 -3.88 18.11
N GLY A 157 -4.53 -3.74 17.35
CA GLY A 157 -3.15 -3.76 17.85
C GLY A 157 -2.59 -5.17 18.00
N GLU A 158 -3.27 -6.19 17.48
CA GLU A 158 -2.95 -7.60 17.72
C GLU A 158 -2.04 -8.17 16.63
N ILE A 159 -1.13 -9.05 17.03
CA ILE A 159 -0.17 -9.73 16.15
C ILE A 159 -0.36 -11.23 16.31
N PHE A 160 -0.41 -11.93 15.18
CA PHE A 160 -0.68 -13.35 15.08
C PHE A 160 0.42 -14.07 14.31
N LEU A 161 0.63 -15.33 14.68
CA LEU A 161 1.59 -16.21 14.02
C LEU A 161 1.04 -16.69 12.67
N GLY A 162 1.90 -16.68 11.65
CA GLY A 162 1.58 -17.24 10.35
C GLY A 162 0.75 -16.31 9.47
N LYS A 163 0.10 -16.91 8.46
CA LYS A 163 -0.71 -16.22 7.47
C LYS A 163 -2.18 -16.40 7.79
N ILE A 164 -2.83 -15.32 8.18
CA ILE A 164 -4.29 -15.28 8.27
C ILE A 164 -4.80 -14.77 6.92
N PRO A 165 -5.63 -15.54 6.20
CA PRO A 165 -6.27 -15.05 4.99
C PRO A 165 -7.01 -13.74 5.27
N LEU A 166 -6.75 -12.75 4.41
CA LEU A 166 -7.55 -11.53 4.41
C LEU A 166 -8.91 -11.89 3.83
N LYS A 167 -9.97 -11.37 4.43
CA LYS A 167 -11.28 -11.33 3.80
C LYS A 167 -11.09 -10.69 2.44
N GLU A 168 -11.59 -11.33 1.38
CA GLU A 168 -11.60 -10.66 0.09
C GLU A 168 -12.31 -9.32 0.28
N ASN A 169 -11.65 -8.24 -0.15
CA ASN A 169 -12.25 -6.92 -0.19
C ASN A 169 -13.34 -6.95 -1.26
N SER A 170 -14.45 -7.61 -0.97
CA SER A 170 -15.69 -7.37 -1.67
C SER A 170 -16.12 -5.99 -1.20
N PHE A 171 -16.08 -5.02 -2.11
CA PHE A 171 -16.95 -3.87 -1.97
C PHE A 171 -18.34 -4.41 -1.71
N SER A 172 -18.85 -4.25 -0.49
CA SER A 172 -20.25 -4.51 -0.25
C SER A 172 -21.02 -3.66 -1.23
N ASP A 173 -22.10 -4.20 -1.79
CA ASP A 173 -22.91 -3.43 -2.74
C ASP A 173 -23.44 -2.14 -2.09
N GLU A 174 -23.57 -2.16 -0.75
CA GLU A 174 -23.81 -1.00 0.10
C GLU A 174 -22.73 0.09 -0.01
N LEU A 175 -21.44 -0.26 0.06
CA LEU A 175 -20.37 0.72 -0.10
C LEU A 175 -20.34 1.30 -1.51
N LYS A 176 -20.62 0.50 -2.54
CA LYS A 176 -20.71 1.00 -3.93
C LYS A 176 -21.87 1.96 -4.08
N GLU A 177 -23.03 1.63 -3.51
CA GLU A 177 -24.22 2.48 -3.52
C GLU A 177 -23.96 3.80 -2.79
N PHE A 178 -23.32 3.77 -1.63
CA PHE A 178 -22.97 4.99 -0.91
C PHE A 178 -21.97 5.86 -1.68
N ILE A 179 -20.95 5.25 -2.31
CA ILE A 179 -19.99 5.97 -3.15
C ILE A 179 -20.67 6.57 -4.38
N SER A 180 -21.69 5.91 -4.96
CA SER A 180 -22.42 6.47 -6.10
C SER A 180 -23.20 7.73 -5.72
N TRP A 181 -23.78 7.79 -4.51
CA TRP A 181 -24.40 9.02 -4.01
C TRP A 181 -23.39 10.16 -3.93
N ALA A 182 -22.19 9.89 -3.41
CA ALA A 182 -21.12 10.88 -3.36
C ALA A 182 -20.65 11.29 -4.77
N ALA A 183 -20.65 10.35 -5.73
CA ALA A 183 -20.29 10.61 -7.11
C ALA A 183 -21.30 11.52 -7.85
N ASP A 184 -22.58 11.45 -7.50
CA ASP A 184 -23.64 12.29 -8.10
C ASP A 184 -23.56 13.76 -7.65
N VAL A 185 -23.11 13.99 -6.42
CA VAL A 185 -23.05 15.34 -5.80
C VAL A 185 -21.68 15.99 -5.90
N LYS A 186 -20.64 15.25 -6.30
CA LYS A 186 -19.27 15.77 -6.37
C LYS A 186 -19.18 16.92 -7.38
N ARG A 187 -18.48 17.98 -7.01
CA ARG A 187 -18.10 19.06 -7.94
C ARG A 187 -16.75 18.78 -8.60
N MET A 188 -15.83 18.16 -7.86
CA MET A 188 -14.46 17.89 -8.33
C MET A 188 -14.37 16.45 -8.82
N GLU A 189 -13.81 16.28 -10.03
CA GLU A 189 -13.48 14.96 -10.53
C GLU A 189 -12.34 14.34 -9.73
N VAL A 190 -12.46 13.04 -9.48
CA VAL A 190 -11.45 12.26 -8.76
C VAL A 190 -10.75 11.38 -9.79
N ARG A 191 -9.46 11.67 -10.00
CA ARG A 191 -8.57 10.88 -10.87
C ARG A 191 -7.54 10.17 -10.00
N MET A 192 -7.02 9.06 -10.48
CA MET A 192 -6.02 8.28 -9.76
C MET A 192 -4.59 8.69 -10.13
N ASN A 193 -3.66 8.43 -9.21
CA ASN A 193 -2.24 8.34 -9.56
C ASN A 193 -1.97 6.85 -9.82
N ALA A 194 -1.61 6.51 -11.05
CA ALA A 194 -1.40 5.12 -11.46
C ALA A 194 -0.29 5.05 -12.51
N ASP A 195 0.68 4.19 -12.25
CA ASP A 195 1.89 4.06 -13.07
C ASP A 195 1.98 2.68 -13.73
N THR A 196 1.08 1.75 -13.37
CA THR A 196 1.04 0.38 -13.89
C THR A 196 -0.37 -0.04 -14.34
N PRO A 197 -0.48 -1.05 -15.22
CA PRO A 197 -1.77 -1.62 -15.62
C PRO A 197 -2.58 -2.15 -14.41
N GLU A 198 -1.91 -2.72 -13.41
CA GLU A 198 -2.56 -3.20 -12.19
C GLU A 198 -3.19 -2.05 -11.40
N ASP A 199 -2.44 -0.96 -11.20
CA ASP A 199 -2.95 0.25 -10.52
C ASP A 199 -4.12 0.87 -11.29
N ALA A 200 -4.03 0.88 -12.62
CA ALA A 200 -5.08 1.43 -13.48
C ALA A 200 -6.38 0.62 -13.39
N LYS A 201 -6.28 -0.72 -13.41
CA LYS A 201 -7.44 -1.61 -13.20
C LYS A 201 -8.06 -1.39 -11.83
N GLN A 202 -7.20 -1.29 -10.80
CA GLN A 202 -7.66 -1.06 -9.45
C GLN A 202 -8.39 0.28 -9.38
N GLY A 203 -7.79 1.41 -9.70
CA GLY A 203 -8.46 2.71 -9.57
C GLY A 203 -9.73 2.85 -10.44
N LYS A 204 -9.80 2.19 -11.60
CA LYS A 204 -11.06 2.10 -12.38
C LYS A 204 -12.16 1.38 -11.61
N SER A 205 -11.83 0.28 -10.92
CA SER A 205 -12.78 -0.44 -10.05
C SER A 205 -13.27 0.41 -8.86
N PHE A 206 -12.47 1.40 -8.42
CA PHE A 206 -12.86 2.40 -7.39
C PHE A 206 -13.68 3.58 -7.96
N GLY A 207 -13.93 3.64 -9.27
CA GLY A 207 -14.68 4.73 -9.90
C GLY A 207 -13.85 5.98 -10.21
N ALA A 208 -12.52 5.87 -10.31
CA ALA A 208 -11.68 6.98 -10.77
C ALA A 208 -12.03 7.37 -12.22
N ALA A 209 -12.17 8.66 -12.49
CA ALA A 209 -12.55 9.20 -13.80
C ALA A 209 -11.42 9.17 -14.85
N GLY A 210 -10.23 8.69 -14.47
CA GLY A 210 -9.03 8.66 -15.31
C GLY A 210 -7.76 8.72 -14.47
N ILE A 211 -6.62 8.91 -15.13
CA ILE A 211 -5.32 9.09 -14.46
C ILE A 211 -4.97 10.57 -14.41
N GLY A 212 -4.80 11.11 -13.21
CA GLY A 212 -4.40 12.49 -12.96
C GLY A 212 -2.88 12.69 -12.99
N LEU A 213 -2.13 11.62 -12.73
CA LEU A 213 -0.68 11.56 -12.83
C LEU A 213 -0.21 10.13 -13.07
N CYS A 214 0.39 9.89 -14.23
CA CYS A 214 1.20 8.70 -14.54
C CYS A 214 2.67 9.11 -14.57
N ARG A 215 3.47 8.50 -13.69
CA ARG A 215 4.91 8.75 -13.54
C ARG A 215 5.72 7.79 -14.39
N THR A 216 6.34 8.31 -15.45
CA THR A 216 7.11 7.47 -16.39
C THR A 216 8.33 6.82 -15.76
N GLU A 217 8.94 7.46 -14.75
CA GLU A 217 10.09 6.92 -14.03
C GLU A 217 9.80 5.60 -13.31
N HIS A 218 8.61 5.47 -12.71
CA HIS A 218 8.20 4.25 -12.00
C HIS A 218 8.05 3.05 -12.94
N MET A 219 7.80 3.30 -14.22
CA MET A 219 7.72 2.25 -15.25
C MET A 219 9.11 1.63 -15.50
N PHE A 220 10.20 2.36 -15.27
CA PHE A 220 11.57 1.90 -15.49
C PHE A 220 12.19 1.14 -14.31
N PHE A 221 11.67 1.31 -13.10
CA PHE A 221 12.20 0.62 -11.91
C PHE A 221 11.85 -0.88 -11.83
N LYS A 222 11.09 -1.42 -12.78
CA LYS A 222 10.86 -2.88 -12.92
C LYS A 222 12.17 -3.57 -13.37
N HIS A 223 12.49 -4.73 -12.78
CA HIS A 223 13.78 -5.43 -12.89
C HIS A 223 14.31 -5.64 -14.33
N ASP A 224 13.42 -5.79 -15.29
CA ASP A 224 13.73 -5.98 -16.72
C ASP A 224 13.99 -4.65 -17.47
N LYS A 225 13.49 -3.53 -16.95
CA LYS A 225 13.52 -2.21 -17.60
C LYS A 225 14.61 -1.29 -17.07
N ILE A 226 15.07 -1.52 -15.84
CA ILE A 226 16.16 -0.75 -15.23
C ILE A 226 17.46 -0.85 -16.05
N TRP A 227 17.70 -2.01 -16.67
CA TRP A 227 18.84 -2.20 -17.55
C TRP A 227 18.74 -1.37 -18.83
N ALA A 228 17.54 -1.22 -19.40
CA ALA A 228 17.36 -0.42 -20.60
C ALA A 228 17.63 1.08 -20.36
N ILE A 229 17.27 1.59 -19.17
CA ILE A 229 17.55 3.00 -18.82
C ILE A 229 19.03 3.17 -18.48
N ARG A 230 19.67 2.22 -17.79
CA ARG A 230 21.12 2.23 -17.53
C ARG A 230 21.94 2.14 -18.82
N ASP A 231 21.55 1.28 -19.75
CA ASP A 231 22.13 1.19 -21.09
C ASP A 231 22.09 2.56 -21.76
N PHE A 232 20.93 3.24 -21.73
CA PHE A 232 20.76 4.57 -22.30
C PHE A 232 21.64 5.64 -21.63
N ILE A 233 21.78 5.60 -20.31
CA ILE A 233 22.59 6.54 -19.53
C ILE A 233 24.08 6.38 -19.85
N LEU A 234 24.54 5.14 -20.02
CA LEU A 234 25.94 4.78 -20.29
C LEU A 234 26.29 4.82 -21.78
N SER A 235 25.29 4.84 -22.68
CA SER A 235 25.51 4.87 -24.13
C SER A 235 26.15 6.19 -24.57
N ASP A 236 27.20 6.09 -25.38
CA ASP A 236 27.80 7.25 -26.04
C ASP A 236 26.90 7.82 -27.15
N ARG A 237 27.28 8.99 -27.69
CA ARG A 237 26.54 9.63 -28.79
C ARG A 237 26.54 8.74 -30.03
N GLY A 238 25.44 8.80 -30.80
CA GLY A 238 25.35 8.14 -32.11
C GLY A 238 24.42 6.93 -32.11
N GLU A 239 24.90 5.79 -32.63
CA GLU A 239 24.05 4.61 -32.87
C GLU A 239 23.68 3.86 -31.58
N GLU A 240 24.58 3.80 -30.60
CA GLU A 240 24.33 3.13 -29.32
C GLU A 240 23.16 3.78 -28.57
N LYS A 241 23.17 5.12 -28.46
CA LYS A 241 22.07 5.86 -27.85
C LYS A 241 20.73 5.67 -28.58
N LYS A 242 20.75 5.61 -29.92
CA LYS A 242 19.53 5.32 -30.71
C LYS A 242 18.99 3.91 -30.44
N LYS A 243 19.87 2.92 -30.32
CA LYS A 243 19.50 1.54 -29.99
C LYS A 243 18.88 1.43 -28.60
N SER A 244 19.48 2.08 -27.61
CA SER A 244 18.99 2.13 -26.23
C SER A 244 17.63 2.85 -26.14
N LEU A 245 17.47 3.98 -26.84
CA LEU A 245 16.19 4.68 -26.95
C LEU A 245 15.09 3.82 -27.61
N LYS A 246 15.43 3.07 -28.67
CA LYS A 246 14.47 2.17 -29.32
C LYS A 246 13.98 1.08 -28.37
N LYS A 247 14.89 0.52 -27.55
CA LYS A 247 14.54 -0.48 -26.52
C LYS A 247 13.59 0.12 -25.46
N LEU A 248 13.89 1.33 -24.98
CA LEU A 248 13.01 2.04 -24.04
C LEU A 248 11.64 2.36 -24.64
N PHE A 249 11.61 2.78 -25.91
CA PHE A 249 10.38 3.06 -26.64
C PHE A 249 9.45 1.85 -26.70
N GLU A 250 9.94 0.68 -27.09
CA GLU A 250 9.10 -0.54 -27.17
C GLU A 250 8.55 -0.95 -25.80
N LEU A 251 9.34 -0.81 -24.73
CA LEU A 251 8.93 -1.12 -23.37
C LEU A 251 7.84 -0.17 -22.87
N GLN A 252 8.04 1.15 -23.04
CA GLN A 252 7.04 2.14 -22.64
C GLN A 252 5.77 2.05 -23.47
N LYS A 253 5.91 1.84 -24.78
CA LYS A 253 4.77 1.69 -25.69
C LYS A 253 3.85 0.57 -25.23
N LYS A 254 4.41 -0.59 -24.85
CA LYS A 254 3.64 -1.72 -24.34
C LYS A 254 2.85 -1.34 -23.08
N ASP A 255 3.50 -0.73 -22.10
CA ASP A 255 2.84 -0.34 -20.85
C ASP A 255 1.72 0.68 -21.09
N PHE A 256 1.96 1.68 -21.93
CA PHE A 256 0.96 2.69 -22.25
C PHE A 256 -0.23 2.11 -23.01
N LEU A 257 0.00 1.19 -23.95
CA LEU A 257 -1.10 0.51 -24.64
C LEU A 257 -1.99 -0.23 -23.64
N GLU A 258 -1.41 -1.01 -22.72
CA GLU A 258 -2.17 -1.71 -21.69
C GLU A 258 -2.94 -0.74 -20.79
N ILE A 259 -2.31 0.35 -20.33
CA ILE A 259 -2.96 1.37 -19.50
C ILE A 259 -4.12 2.05 -20.26
N LEU A 260 -3.91 2.44 -21.50
CA LEU A 260 -4.92 3.12 -22.31
C LEU A 260 -6.11 2.21 -22.64
N GLU A 261 -5.85 0.93 -22.94
CA GLU A 261 -6.90 -0.08 -23.13
C GLU A 261 -7.76 -0.26 -21.88
N ILE A 262 -7.14 -0.29 -20.69
CA ILE A 262 -7.87 -0.38 -19.41
C ILE A 262 -8.77 0.84 -19.21
N LEU A 263 -8.29 2.03 -19.56
CA LEU A 263 -8.97 3.29 -19.30
C LEU A 263 -10.10 3.61 -20.27
N ASP A 264 -10.10 2.99 -21.45
CA ASP A 264 -11.23 2.96 -22.39
C ASP A 264 -11.87 4.34 -22.60
N GLY A 265 -11.05 5.30 -23.08
CA GLY A 265 -11.49 6.68 -23.36
C GLY A 265 -11.39 7.66 -22.19
N SER A 266 -11.04 7.21 -20.99
CA SER A 266 -10.78 8.11 -19.85
C SER A 266 -9.50 8.94 -20.05
N GLU A 267 -9.46 10.15 -19.48
CA GLU A 267 -8.29 11.03 -19.64
C GLU A 267 -7.05 10.52 -18.88
N VAL A 268 -5.87 10.69 -19.48
CA VAL A 268 -4.58 10.27 -18.92
C VAL A 268 -3.57 11.40 -18.96
N ASN A 269 -3.12 11.82 -17.77
CA ASN A 269 -2.06 12.81 -17.65
C ASN A 269 -0.73 12.09 -17.44
N VAL A 270 0.14 12.12 -18.45
CA VAL A 270 1.47 11.49 -18.39
C VAL A 270 2.51 12.53 -18.05
N ARG A 271 3.25 12.30 -16.97
CA ARG A 271 4.43 13.10 -16.62
C ARG A 271 5.66 12.49 -17.28
N LEU A 272 6.38 13.32 -18.02
CA LEU A 272 7.67 12.95 -18.61
C LEU A 272 8.70 12.67 -17.51
N LEU A 273 9.86 12.15 -17.90
CA LEU A 273 10.91 11.75 -16.98
C LEU A 273 11.35 12.94 -16.10
N ASP A 274 11.09 12.82 -14.79
CA ASP A 274 11.35 13.82 -13.76
C ASP A 274 12.64 13.59 -12.96
N PRO A 275 12.99 12.36 -12.53
CA PRO A 275 14.10 12.18 -11.61
C PRO A 275 15.45 12.38 -12.29
N PRO A 276 16.46 12.83 -11.52
CA PRO A 276 17.81 12.97 -12.02
C PRO A 276 18.43 11.60 -12.33
N VAL A 277 19.30 11.59 -13.34
CA VAL A 277 19.85 10.37 -13.94
C VAL A 277 20.56 9.45 -12.92
N HIS A 278 21.15 10.03 -11.88
CA HIS A 278 21.88 9.28 -10.85
C HIS A 278 20.97 8.35 -10.02
N GLU A 279 19.66 8.57 -9.99
CA GLU A 279 18.72 7.70 -9.27
C GLU A 279 18.58 6.31 -9.90
N PHE A 280 18.88 6.18 -11.21
CA PHE A 280 18.82 4.91 -11.92
C PHE A 280 20.11 4.10 -11.82
N LEU A 281 21.20 4.69 -11.30
CA LEU A 281 22.48 4.03 -11.17
C LEU A 281 22.50 3.05 -9.98
N PRO A 282 23.30 1.97 -10.04
CA PRO A 282 23.54 1.09 -8.90
C PRO A 282 23.97 1.89 -7.67
N LYS A 283 23.33 1.62 -6.52
CA LYS A 283 23.71 2.23 -5.23
C LYS A 283 24.54 1.29 -4.37
N THR A 284 24.46 -0.02 -4.62
CA THR A 284 25.24 -1.05 -3.94
C THR A 284 26.05 -1.87 -4.93
N LYS A 285 27.05 -2.62 -4.45
CA LYS A 285 27.84 -3.55 -5.30
C LYS A 285 27.02 -4.74 -5.83
N GLU A 286 25.84 -4.99 -5.26
CA GLU A 286 24.94 -6.08 -5.63
C GLU A 286 23.94 -5.67 -6.73
N ASP A 287 23.79 -4.36 -7.00
CA ASP A 287 22.89 -3.77 -8.02
C ASP A 287 23.57 -3.55 -9.38
#